data_AF-A0A4Y2DUT9-F1
#
_entry.id   AF-A0A4Y2DUT9-F1
#
_cell.length_a   1.000
_cell.length_b   1.000
_cell.length_c   1.000
_cell.angle_alpha   90.00
_cell.angle_beta   90.00
_cell.angle_gamma   90.00
#
_symmetry.space_group_name_H-M   'P 1'
#
loop_
_entity.id
_entity.type
_entity.pdbx_description
1 polymer ?
#
loop_
_entity_poly.entity_id
_entity_poly.type
_entity_poly.pdbx_seq_one_letter_code
_entity_poly.pdbx_strand_id
1 'polypeptide(L)'
;GTERKPDINIVALNYILEGCGGCSQYFNLTTASDGHLAPSDWLEGLMYVLLDVRREKNQGAWLKCFRSLLKMSLSVVEKHLTTIIKSSLLKINMDDADSKKDYCDLFIDLISLYSRLHQLPKFFVKLLLALTECIQEGSLGKHICKGQIFPVILKSVALHSQELPFGQIMEQWKIFSETYTTFGNMVQVFTKGKGAIFFVSQLFETFLMHCKLFDFTVPPAIFEKFGDLILHTGKELKKNISILSDGNKEVLIILFLYDTFMNCMFS
;
A
#
# COMPACT_ATOMS: atom_id res chain seq x y z
N GLY A 1 -12.64 30.54 14.29
CA GLY A 1 -11.22 30.95 14.28
C GLY A 1 -10.44 29.84 13.63
N THR A 2 -9.66 30.14 12.59
CA THR A 2 -8.76 29.16 11.97
C THR A 2 -7.53 29.03 12.86
N GLU A 3 -7.42 27.93 13.60
CA GLU A 3 -6.17 27.58 14.30
C GLU A 3 -5.02 27.57 13.30
N ARG A 4 -4.05 28.47 13.50
CA ARG A 4 -2.80 28.44 12.73
C ARG A 4 -2.01 27.22 13.20
N LYS A 5 -2.00 26.18 12.37
CA LYS A 5 -1.10 25.04 12.55
C LYS A 5 0.36 25.54 12.59
N PRO A 6 1.22 24.94 13.43
CA PRO A 6 2.60 25.36 13.58
C PRO A 6 3.38 25.25 12.26
N ASP A 7 4.16 26.29 11.95
CA ASP A 7 5.01 26.34 10.74
C ASP A 7 6.34 25.66 11.05
N ILE A 8 6.37 24.34 10.88
CA ILE A 8 7.51 23.51 11.23
C ILE A 8 8.46 23.43 10.05
N ASN A 9 9.74 23.70 10.30
CA ASN A 9 10.78 23.55 9.29
C ASN A 9 11.06 22.06 9.04
N ILE A 10 10.30 21.47 8.10
CA ILE A 10 10.41 20.06 7.70
C ILE A 10 11.82 19.70 7.21
N VAL A 11 12.54 20.64 6.60
CA VAL A 11 13.91 20.39 6.14
C VAL A 11 14.84 20.18 7.34
N ALA A 12 14.75 21.02 8.36
CA ALA A 12 15.52 20.85 9.59
C ALA A 12 15.15 19.55 10.34
N LEU A 13 13.84 19.24 10.41
CA LEU A 13 13.38 17.98 11.00
C LEU A 13 13.92 16.76 10.26
N ASN A 14 13.98 16.81 8.92
CA ASN A 14 14.57 15.73 8.13
C ASN A 14 16.04 15.51 8.48
N TYR A 15 16.84 16.58 8.57
CA TYR A 15 18.25 16.46 8.96
C TYR A 15 18.44 15.84 10.35
N ILE A 16 17.59 16.22 11.31
CA ILE A 16 17.61 15.64 12.67
C ILE A 16 17.30 14.14 12.59
N LEU A 17 16.22 13.76 11.91
CA LEU A 17 15.81 12.36 11.77
C LEU A 17 16.84 11.50 11.02
N GLU A 18 17.47 12.04 9.97
CA GLU A 18 18.56 11.37 9.26
C GLU A 18 19.76 11.14 10.18
N GLY A 19 20.15 12.14 10.98
CA GLY A 19 21.21 12.00 11.98
C GLY A 19 20.88 10.94 13.04
N CYS A 20 19.64 10.92 13.53
CA CYS A 20 19.18 9.93 14.50
C CYS A 20 19.05 8.51 13.91
N GLY A 21 18.87 8.38 12.59
CA GLY A 21 18.78 7.10 11.89
C GLY A 21 20.03 6.22 12.05
N GLY A 22 21.20 6.82 12.26
CA GLY A 22 22.45 6.11 12.57
C GLY A 22 22.49 5.47 13.95
N CYS A 23 21.51 5.77 14.82
CA CYS A 23 21.41 5.28 16.19
C CYS A 23 20.07 4.58 16.47
N SER A 24 19.48 3.91 15.47
CA SER A 24 18.16 3.26 15.56
C SER A 24 17.98 2.34 16.77
N GLN A 25 19.04 1.66 17.20
CA GLN A 25 19.07 0.81 18.41
C GLN A 25 18.65 1.53 19.70
N TYR A 26 18.92 2.83 19.82
CA TYR A 26 18.52 3.65 20.97
C TYR A 26 17.00 3.84 21.03
N PHE A 27 16.33 3.87 19.87
CA PHE A 27 14.90 4.15 19.76
C PHE A 27 14.01 2.91 19.95
N ASN A 28 14.62 1.74 20.07
CA ASN A 28 13.93 0.50 20.46
C ASN A 28 13.86 0.33 21.99
N LEU A 29 14.47 1.23 22.76
CA LEU A 29 14.40 1.22 24.22
C LEU A 29 13.04 1.73 24.70
N THR A 30 12.31 0.90 25.44
CA THR A 30 11.00 1.22 26.02
C THR A 30 11.09 1.84 27.41
N THR A 31 12.28 1.93 27.98
CA THR A 31 12.52 2.43 29.34
C THR A 31 13.39 3.67 29.31
N ALA A 32 12.88 4.74 29.90
CA ALA A 32 13.68 5.91 30.23
C ALA A 32 14.23 5.79 31.67
N SER A 33 15.36 6.43 31.94
CA SER A 33 15.75 6.77 33.32
C SER A 33 14.74 7.76 33.91
N ASP A 34 14.54 7.72 35.22
CA ASP A 34 13.56 8.59 35.91
C ASP A 34 13.66 10.06 35.48
N GLY A 35 12.53 10.61 35.02
CA GLY A 35 12.42 12.01 34.57
C GLY A 35 12.76 12.27 33.10
N HIS A 36 13.03 11.24 32.29
CA HIS A 36 13.24 11.39 30.85
C HIS A 36 12.11 10.78 30.03
N LEU A 37 11.85 11.34 28.85
CA LEU A 37 10.88 10.81 27.90
C LEU A 37 11.48 9.56 27.25
N ALA A 38 10.71 8.47 27.11
CA ALA A 38 11.22 7.30 26.42
C ALA A 38 11.52 7.66 24.95
N PRO A 39 12.60 7.12 24.35
CA PRO A 39 12.92 7.37 22.95
C PRO A 39 11.75 7.06 21.99
N SER A 40 10.94 6.03 22.30
CA SER A 40 9.71 5.71 21.57
C SER A 40 8.65 6.81 21.64
N ASP A 41 8.45 7.41 22.81
CA ASP A 41 7.44 8.46 23.03
C ASP A 41 7.83 9.74 22.28
N TRP A 42 9.13 10.00 22.16
CA TRP A 42 9.64 11.13 21.38
C TRP A 42 9.34 10.93 19.90
N LEU A 43 9.58 9.71 19.37
CA LEU A 43 9.23 9.38 17.99
C LEU A 43 7.73 9.43 17.73
N GLU A 44 6.89 9.02 18.69
CA GLU A 44 5.44 9.17 18.60
C GLU A 44 5.05 10.66 18.54
N GLY A 45 5.62 11.50 19.39
CA GLY A 45 5.42 12.95 19.34
C GLY A 45 5.80 13.53 17.97
N LEU A 46 6.94 13.14 17.42
CA LEU A 46 7.37 13.56 16.07
C LEU A 46 6.43 13.03 14.97
N MET A 47 5.90 11.82 15.11
CA MET A 47 4.93 11.26 14.17
C MET A 47 3.65 12.11 14.13
N TYR A 48 3.08 12.45 15.29
CA TYR A 48 1.91 13.33 15.36
C TYR A 48 2.16 14.69 14.71
N VAL A 49 3.32 15.27 15.01
CA VAL A 49 3.76 16.53 14.41
C VAL A 49 3.82 16.43 12.89
N LEU A 50 4.51 15.42 12.34
CA LEU A 50 4.63 15.25 10.89
C LEU A 50 3.29 15.04 10.20
N LEU A 51 2.36 14.33 10.83
CA LEU A 51 1.04 14.10 10.25
C LEU A 51 0.22 15.40 10.17
N ASP A 52 0.46 16.36 11.06
CA ASP A 52 -0.27 17.64 11.13
C ASP A 52 0.29 18.77 10.25
N VAL A 53 1.57 18.70 9.87
CA VAL A 53 2.25 19.75 9.07
C VAL A 53 1.70 19.88 7.65
N ARG A 54 1.64 21.13 7.15
CA ARG A 54 1.31 21.45 5.75
C ARG A 54 2.45 21.03 4.81
N ARG A 55 2.10 20.26 3.78
CA ARG A 55 3.07 19.51 2.96
C ARG A 55 3.44 20.21 1.66
N GLU A 56 2.60 21.16 1.23
CA GLU A 56 2.53 21.70 -0.14
C GLU A 56 3.85 22.29 -0.67
N LYS A 57 4.77 22.73 0.19
CA LYS A 57 6.05 23.32 -0.22
C LYS A 57 7.27 22.42 -0.03
N ASN A 58 7.18 21.33 0.74
CA ASN A 58 8.33 20.52 1.16
C ASN A 58 8.00 19.01 1.14
N GLN A 59 7.23 18.55 0.14
CA GLN A 59 6.74 17.18 0.09
C GLN A 59 7.85 16.12 0.10
N GLY A 60 8.93 16.29 -0.68
CA GLY A 60 10.06 15.37 -0.68
C GLY A 60 10.71 15.23 0.70
N ALA A 61 11.03 16.35 1.36
CA ALA A 61 11.57 16.33 2.73
C ALA A 61 10.60 15.73 3.76
N TRP A 62 9.29 15.95 3.58
CA TRP A 62 8.25 15.35 4.42
C TRP A 62 8.18 13.82 4.24
N LEU A 63 8.30 13.31 3.02
CA LEU A 63 8.37 11.88 2.73
C LEU A 63 9.65 11.25 3.31
N LYS A 64 10.80 11.93 3.21
CA LYS A 64 12.07 11.48 3.81
C LYS A 64 11.97 11.35 5.33
N CYS A 65 11.23 12.23 6.00
CA CYS A 65 10.98 12.10 7.44
C CYS A 65 10.29 10.77 7.80
N PHE A 66 9.25 10.36 7.06
CA PHE A 66 8.62 9.04 7.29
C PHE A 66 9.56 7.88 7.03
N ARG A 67 10.39 7.97 5.99
CA ARG A 67 11.39 6.93 5.72
C ARG A 67 12.39 6.80 6.87
N SER A 68 12.85 7.92 7.41
CA SER A 68 13.74 7.92 8.59
C SER A 68 13.03 7.32 9.80
N LEU A 69 11.79 7.72 10.08
CA LEU A 69 11.01 7.13 11.18
C LEU A 69 10.78 5.63 11.01
N LEU A 70 10.50 5.17 9.78
CA LEU A 70 10.34 3.76 9.45
C LEU A 70 11.61 2.95 9.74
N LYS A 71 12.78 3.53 9.46
CA LYS A 71 14.09 2.91 9.75
C LYS A 71 14.42 2.90 11.24
N MET A 72 13.93 3.89 11.99
CA MET A 72 14.20 4.03 13.42
C MET A 72 13.28 3.15 14.26
N SER A 73 11.98 3.13 13.97
CA SER A 73 10.99 2.36 14.72
C SER A 73 9.77 2.03 13.89
N LEU A 74 9.65 0.76 13.49
CA LEU A 74 8.46 0.27 12.81
C LEU A 74 7.23 0.34 13.69
N SER A 75 7.33 0.01 14.99
CA SER A 75 6.17 -0.05 15.87
C SER A 75 5.44 1.30 15.95
N VAL A 76 6.19 2.40 15.95
CA VAL A 76 5.64 3.76 15.88
C VAL A 76 4.95 4.00 14.54
N VAL A 77 5.58 3.65 13.42
CA VAL A 77 4.97 3.80 12.09
C VAL A 77 3.71 2.95 11.93
N GLU A 78 3.72 1.72 12.43
CA GLU A 78 2.63 0.77 12.31
C GLU A 78 1.35 1.26 13.00
N LYS A 79 1.47 1.88 14.18
CA LYS A 79 0.33 2.51 14.90
C LYS A 79 -0.40 3.55 14.04
N HIS A 80 0.33 4.21 13.14
CA HIS A 80 -0.19 5.27 12.27
C HIS A 80 -0.25 4.88 10.79
N LEU A 81 -0.08 3.60 10.45
CA LEU A 81 0.13 3.15 9.07
C LEU A 81 -1.02 3.58 8.14
N THR A 82 -2.28 3.45 8.57
CA THR A 82 -3.43 3.87 7.75
C THR A 82 -3.36 5.35 7.40
N THR A 83 -3.03 6.22 8.36
CA THR A 83 -2.91 7.66 8.13
C THR A 83 -1.72 7.98 7.24
N ILE A 84 -0.60 7.27 7.41
CA ILE A 84 0.58 7.41 6.56
C ILE A 84 0.25 6.98 5.13
N ILE A 85 -0.37 5.82 4.93
CA ILE A 85 -0.81 5.36 3.61
C ILE A 85 -1.74 6.38 2.96
N LYS A 86 -2.81 6.78 3.65
CA LYS A 86 -3.75 7.77 3.12
C LYS A 86 -3.00 9.01 2.67
N SER A 87 -2.17 9.54 3.54
CA SER A 87 -1.69 10.90 3.41
C SER A 87 -0.40 10.99 2.58
N SER A 88 0.45 9.97 2.62
CA SER A 88 1.74 9.89 1.90
C SER A 88 1.67 9.09 0.61
N LEU A 89 0.75 8.11 0.50
CA LEU A 89 0.64 7.26 -0.70
C LEU A 89 -0.60 7.59 -1.56
N LEU A 90 -1.75 7.84 -0.94
CA LEU A 90 -3.02 7.90 -1.68
C LEU A 90 -3.51 9.32 -2.01
N LYS A 91 -3.28 10.28 -1.12
CA LYS A 91 -3.73 11.69 -1.24
C LYS A 91 -2.65 12.63 -1.77
N ILE A 92 -1.45 12.12 -2.03
CA ILE A 92 -0.31 12.94 -2.46
C ILE A 92 -0.42 13.32 -3.94
N ASN A 93 0.00 14.55 -4.27
CA ASN A 93 0.21 15.00 -5.64
C ASN A 93 1.72 15.15 -5.85
N MET A 94 2.27 14.48 -6.85
CA MET A 94 3.70 14.51 -7.16
C MET A 94 3.91 15.41 -8.37
N ASP A 95 4.07 16.71 -8.13
CA ASP A 95 4.18 17.70 -9.21
C ASP A 95 5.63 17.84 -9.72
N ASP A 96 6.63 17.42 -8.93
CA ASP A 96 8.06 17.45 -9.27
C ASP A 96 8.75 16.06 -9.20
N ALA A 97 9.95 15.99 -9.78
CA ALA A 97 10.71 14.74 -9.91
C ALA A 97 11.27 14.20 -8.58
N ASP A 98 11.64 15.08 -7.65
CA ASP A 98 12.20 14.69 -6.35
C ASP A 98 11.11 14.08 -5.47
N SER A 99 9.95 14.75 -5.39
CA SER A 99 8.76 14.24 -4.68
C SER A 99 8.30 12.89 -5.23
N LYS A 100 8.38 12.69 -6.56
CA LYS A 100 8.09 11.38 -7.19
C LYS A 100 9.07 10.30 -6.77
N LYS A 101 10.37 10.61 -6.72
CA LYS A 101 11.40 9.66 -6.28
C LYS A 101 11.19 9.28 -4.81
N ASP A 102 11.04 10.27 -3.94
CA ASP A 102 10.84 10.05 -2.50
C ASP A 102 9.54 9.27 -2.22
N TYR A 103 8.49 9.48 -3.02
CA TYR A 103 7.26 8.71 -2.96
C TYR A 103 7.51 7.23 -3.28
N CYS A 104 8.21 6.97 -4.39
CA CYS A 104 8.51 5.61 -4.83
C CYS A 104 9.35 4.89 -3.77
N ASP A 105 10.38 5.56 -3.27
CA ASP A 105 11.26 5.01 -2.24
C ASP A 105 10.49 4.70 -0.95
N LEU A 106 9.61 5.59 -0.48
CA LEU A 106 8.78 5.33 0.71
C LEU A 106 7.86 4.12 0.51
N PHE A 107 7.21 4.01 -0.66
CA PHE A 107 6.35 2.87 -0.97
C PHE A 107 7.16 1.56 -0.94
N ILE A 108 8.32 1.55 -1.61
CA ILE A 108 9.21 0.39 -1.67
C ILE A 108 9.74 0.01 -0.28
N ASP A 109 10.14 0.99 0.53
CA ASP A 109 10.62 0.76 1.89
C ASP A 109 9.51 0.12 2.77
N LEU A 110 8.26 0.55 2.62
CA LEU A 110 7.11 -0.07 3.31
C LEU A 110 6.87 -1.51 2.84
N ILE A 111 6.80 -1.77 1.53
CA ILE A 111 6.65 -3.15 1.02
C ILE A 111 7.78 -4.03 1.54
N SER A 112 9.02 -3.57 1.43
CA SER A 112 10.20 -4.35 1.79
C SER A 112 10.24 -4.67 3.27
N LEU A 113 9.84 -3.72 4.13
CA LEU A 113 9.79 -3.94 5.57
C LEU A 113 8.70 -4.95 5.94
N TYR A 114 7.48 -4.79 5.42
CA TYR A 114 6.38 -5.71 5.71
C TYR A 114 6.63 -7.11 5.11
N SER A 115 7.31 -7.19 3.97
CA SER A 115 7.77 -8.46 3.40
C SER A 115 8.75 -9.18 4.34
N ARG A 116 9.80 -8.48 4.80
CA ARG A 116 10.80 -9.02 5.75
C ARG A 116 10.20 -9.51 7.07
N LEU A 117 9.08 -8.93 7.49
CA LEU A 117 8.38 -9.30 8.71
C LEU A 117 7.31 -10.37 8.48
N HIS A 118 7.20 -10.89 7.25
CA HIS A 118 6.15 -11.83 6.87
C HIS A 118 4.74 -11.27 7.17
N GLN A 119 4.56 -9.96 6.96
CA GLN A 119 3.31 -9.23 7.18
C GLN A 119 2.85 -8.49 5.93
N LEU A 120 3.35 -8.86 4.75
CA LEU A 120 2.96 -8.21 3.50
C LEU A 120 1.44 -8.22 3.26
N PRO A 121 0.68 -9.31 3.54
CA PRO A 121 -0.78 -9.28 3.46
C PRO A 121 -1.41 -8.18 4.33
N LYS A 122 -0.91 -7.98 5.56
CA LYS A 122 -1.39 -6.95 6.49
C LYS A 122 -1.19 -5.54 5.94
N PHE A 123 -0.07 -5.28 5.25
CA PHE A 123 0.16 -4.01 4.56
C PHE A 123 -0.89 -3.78 3.48
N PHE A 124 -1.17 -4.78 2.63
CA PHE A 124 -2.18 -4.66 1.58
C PHE A 124 -3.58 -4.45 2.15
N VAL A 125 -3.97 -5.13 3.23
CA VAL A 125 -5.25 -4.85 3.92
C VAL A 125 -5.35 -3.37 4.30
N LYS A 126 -4.30 -2.82 4.94
CA LYS A 126 -4.29 -1.41 5.35
C LYS A 126 -4.31 -0.46 4.16
N LEU A 127 -3.61 -0.79 3.07
CA LEU A 127 -3.63 -0.04 1.82
C LEU A 127 -5.04 0.04 1.23
N LEU A 128 -5.72 -1.09 1.18
CA LEU A 128 -7.04 -1.23 0.55
C LEU A 128 -8.15 -0.60 1.39
N LEU A 129 -8.08 -0.71 2.72
CA LEU A 129 -8.97 0.02 3.63
C LEU A 129 -8.77 1.54 3.51
N ALA A 130 -7.53 2.01 3.52
CA ALA A 130 -7.21 3.42 3.33
C ALA A 130 -7.73 3.94 1.97
N LEU A 131 -7.60 3.13 0.92
CA LEU A 131 -8.10 3.44 -0.42
C LEU A 131 -9.62 3.53 -0.46
N THR A 132 -10.31 2.57 0.16
CA THR A 132 -11.78 2.58 0.33
C THR A 132 -12.26 3.87 0.98
N GLU A 133 -11.66 4.24 2.11
CA GLU A 133 -12.02 5.45 2.85
C GLU A 133 -11.76 6.70 1.99
N CYS A 134 -10.65 6.76 1.25
CA CYS A 134 -10.37 7.90 0.36
C CYS A 134 -11.33 8.00 -0.83
N ILE A 135 -11.84 6.88 -1.36
CA ILE A 135 -12.87 6.88 -2.41
C ILE A 135 -14.17 7.50 -1.86
N GLN A 136 -14.61 7.05 -0.68
CA GLN A 136 -15.83 7.53 -0.02
C GLN A 136 -15.73 9.03 0.34
N GLU A 137 -14.56 9.47 0.83
CA GLU A 137 -14.27 10.87 1.12
C GLU A 137 -14.05 11.72 -0.15
N GLY A 138 -13.89 11.09 -1.33
CA GLY A 138 -13.57 11.76 -2.58
C GLY A 138 -12.21 12.48 -2.59
N SER A 139 -11.27 12.02 -1.77
CA SER A 139 -10.02 12.72 -1.40
C SER A 139 -8.74 12.16 -2.05
N LEU A 140 -8.87 11.22 -2.99
CA LEU A 140 -7.75 10.62 -3.72
C LEU A 140 -6.90 11.66 -4.48
N GLY A 141 -5.58 11.47 -4.45
CA GLY A 141 -4.62 12.23 -5.22
C GLY A 141 -4.77 12.00 -6.73
N LYS A 142 -4.25 12.93 -7.54
CA LYS A 142 -4.43 12.91 -9.01
C LYS A 142 -3.89 11.63 -9.66
N HIS A 143 -2.79 11.10 -9.15
CA HIS A 143 -2.15 9.89 -9.70
C HIS A 143 -3.02 8.64 -9.51
N ILE A 144 -3.58 8.47 -8.31
CA ILE A 144 -4.47 7.35 -7.99
C ILE A 144 -5.81 7.48 -8.71
N CYS A 145 -6.35 8.69 -8.85
CA CYS A 145 -7.54 8.94 -9.68
C CYS A 145 -7.35 8.52 -11.15
N LYS A 146 -6.10 8.54 -11.66
CA LYS A 146 -5.75 8.05 -13.00
C LYS A 146 -5.41 6.56 -13.04
N GLY A 147 -5.44 5.88 -11.90
CA GLY A 147 -5.07 4.47 -11.77
C GLY A 147 -3.62 4.19 -12.11
N GLN A 148 -2.71 5.12 -11.80
CA GLN A 148 -1.31 4.97 -12.14
C GLN A 148 -0.53 4.40 -10.95
N ILE A 149 0.45 3.55 -11.25
CA ILE A 149 1.48 3.09 -10.32
C ILE A 149 2.82 3.05 -11.05
N PHE A 150 3.89 3.45 -10.38
CA PHE A 150 5.19 3.55 -11.04
C PHE A 150 5.82 2.16 -11.24
N PRO A 151 6.49 1.92 -12.40
CA PRO A 151 7.11 0.62 -12.70
C PRO A 151 8.11 0.13 -11.64
N VAL A 152 8.82 1.04 -10.97
CA VAL A 152 9.77 0.69 -9.90
C VAL A 152 9.08 0.08 -8.68
N ILE A 153 7.85 0.53 -8.38
CA ILE A 153 7.03 -0.03 -7.29
C ILE A 153 6.53 -1.40 -7.71
N LEU A 154 6.04 -1.57 -8.94
CA LEU A 154 5.62 -2.88 -9.46
C LEU A 154 6.76 -3.89 -9.44
N LYS A 155 7.97 -3.50 -9.85
CA LYS A 155 9.15 -4.36 -9.75
C LYS A 155 9.44 -4.80 -8.32
N SER A 156 9.25 -3.92 -7.33
CA SER A 156 9.40 -4.28 -5.92
C SER A 156 8.29 -5.23 -5.45
N VAL A 157 7.04 -5.00 -5.84
CA VAL A 157 5.93 -5.92 -5.54
C VAL A 157 6.19 -7.30 -6.13
N ALA A 158 6.64 -7.38 -7.39
CA ALA A 158 7.01 -8.62 -8.06
C ALA A 158 8.08 -9.39 -7.29
N LEU A 159 9.17 -8.73 -6.93
CA LEU A 159 10.28 -9.32 -6.17
C LEU A 159 9.78 -9.91 -4.84
N HIS A 160 9.05 -9.12 -4.05
CA HIS A 160 8.57 -9.57 -2.74
C HIS A 160 7.49 -10.64 -2.84
N SER A 161 6.69 -10.66 -3.92
CA SER A 161 5.69 -11.69 -4.15
C SER A 161 6.30 -13.07 -4.46
N GLN A 162 7.49 -13.11 -5.08
CA GLN A 162 8.23 -14.35 -5.35
C GLN A 162 8.75 -15.04 -4.08
N GLU A 163 8.92 -14.28 -3.00
CA GLU A 163 9.49 -14.75 -1.74
C GLU A 163 8.43 -15.14 -0.71
N LEU A 164 7.15 -14.92 -1.01
CA LEU A 164 6.07 -15.18 -0.07
C LEU A 164 5.88 -16.69 0.20
N PRO A 165 5.74 -17.10 1.47
CA PRO A 165 5.27 -18.42 1.81
C PRO A 165 3.87 -18.66 1.26
N PHE A 166 3.57 -19.91 0.85
CA PHE A 166 2.29 -20.27 0.25
C PHE A 166 1.06 -19.78 1.03
N GLY A 167 1.07 -19.92 2.36
CA GLY A 167 -0.04 -19.44 3.21
C GLY A 167 -0.32 -17.94 3.05
N GLN A 168 0.71 -17.12 2.87
CA GLN A 168 0.58 -15.68 2.67
C GLN A 168 0.14 -15.33 1.25
N ILE A 169 0.54 -16.13 0.27
CA ILE A 169 0.05 -16.01 -1.11
C ILE A 169 -1.48 -16.18 -1.13
N MET A 170 -2.01 -17.20 -0.46
CA MET A 170 -3.46 -17.43 -0.37
C MET A 170 -4.19 -16.31 0.35
N GLU A 171 -3.63 -15.82 1.47
CA GLU A 171 -4.20 -14.70 2.21
C GLU A 171 -4.24 -13.42 1.34
N GLN A 172 -3.14 -13.12 0.66
CA GLN A 172 -3.04 -11.94 -0.19
C GLN A 172 -3.95 -12.02 -1.42
N TRP A 173 -4.11 -13.19 -2.02
CA TRP A 173 -5.10 -13.42 -3.08
C TRP A 173 -6.51 -13.10 -2.59
N LYS A 174 -6.89 -13.64 -1.43
CA LYS A 174 -8.22 -13.43 -0.84
C LYS A 174 -8.47 -11.94 -0.62
N ILE A 175 -7.49 -11.22 -0.07
CA ILE A 175 -7.54 -9.77 0.14
C ILE A 175 -7.80 -9.02 -1.18
N PHE A 176 -7.08 -9.35 -2.25
CA PHE A 176 -7.31 -8.73 -3.56
C PHE A 176 -8.71 -9.05 -4.10
N SER A 177 -9.16 -10.31 -4.01
CA SER A 177 -10.46 -10.74 -4.52
C SER A 177 -11.65 -10.06 -3.82
N GLU A 178 -11.59 -9.97 -2.48
CA GLU A 178 -12.58 -9.25 -1.67
C GLU A 178 -12.62 -7.75 -2.02
N THR A 179 -11.45 -7.18 -2.31
CA THR A 179 -11.34 -5.78 -2.72
C THR A 179 -12.00 -5.52 -4.07
N TYR A 180 -11.81 -6.40 -5.06
CA TYR A 180 -12.50 -6.27 -6.36
C TYR A 180 -14.01 -6.27 -6.22
N THR A 181 -14.53 -7.14 -5.35
CA THR A 181 -15.97 -7.19 -5.07
C THR A 181 -16.44 -5.89 -4.41
N THR A 182 -15.67 -5.41 -3.44
CA THR A 182 -15.94 -4.15 -2.73
C THR A 182 -15.92 -2.95 -3.69
N PHE A 183 -14.89 -2.84 -4.54
CA PHE A 183 -14.76 -1.73 -5.48
C PHE A 183 -15.70 -1.84 -6.68
N GLY A 184 -16.01 -3.05 -7.16
CA GLY A 184 -17.03 -3.27 -8.19
C GLY A 184 -18.39 -2.72 -7.77
N ASN A 185 -18.77 -2.92 -6.50
CA ASN A 185 -19.96 -2.30 -5.92
C ASN A 185 -19.82 -0.78 -5.76
N MET A 186 -18.64 -0.28 -5.36
CA MET A 186 -18.41 1.16 -5.19
C MET A 186 -18.35 1.93 -6.50
N VAL A 187 -17.88 1.35 -7.60
CA VAL A 187 -17.79 2.05 -8.90
C VAL A 187 -19.16 2.30 -9.51
N GLN A 188 -20.17 1.50 -9.17
CA GLN A 188 -21.57 1.81 -9.50
C GLN A 188 -22.04 3.10 -8.82
N VAL A 189 -21.43 3.47 -7.69
CA VAL A 189 -21.84 4.61 -6.85
C VAL A 189 -20.90 5.82 -7.01
N PHE A 190 -19.60 5.60 -7.25
CA PHE A 190 -18.57 6.61 -7.27
C PHE A 190 -17.72 6.53 -8.54
N THR A 191 -17.85 7.53 -9.43
CA THR A 191 -17.04 7.65 -10.65
C THR A 191 -15.53 7.76 -10.37
N LYS A 192 -15.13 8.30 -9.20
CA LYS A 192 -13.74 8.35 -8.73
C LYS A 192 -13.17 6.98 -8.34
N GLY A 193 -14.01 5.96 -8.13
CA GLY A 193 -13.57 4.60 -7.81
C GLY A 193 -12.88 3.89 -8.98
N LYS A 194 -13.11 4.35 -10.22
CA LYS A 194 -12.55 3.75 -11.43
C LYS A 194 -11.01 3.69 -11.36
N GLY A 195 -10.35 4.83 -11.17
CA GLY A 195 -8.88 4.89 -11.05
C GLY A 195 -8.33 4.01 -9.92
N ALA A 196 -9.03 3.96 -8.78
CA ALA A 196 -8.62 3.10 -7.68
C ALA A 196 -8.68 1.60 -8.03
N ILE A 197 -9.67 1.16 -8.82
CA ILE A 197 -9.69 -0.21 -9.37
C ILE A 197 -8.45 -0.45 -10.24
N PHE A 198 -8.17 0.42 -11.22
CA PHE A 198 -6.99 0.27 -12.09
C PHE A 198 -5.67 0.20 -11.30
N PHE A 199 -5.55 1.02 -10.24
CA PHE A 199 -4.39 1.00 -9.35
C PHE A 199 -4.22 -0.35 -8.65
N VAL A 200 -5.30 -0.89 -8.07
CA VAL A 200 -5.27 -2.22 -7.43
C VAL A 200 -5.06 -3.33 -8.46
N SER A 201 -5.55 -3.16 -9.68
CA SER A 201 -5.39 -4.16 -10.74
C SER A 201 -3.96 -4.40 -11.15
N GLN A 202 -3.18 -3.34 -11.30
CA GLN A 202 -1.76 -3.51 -11.60
C GLN A 202 -0.99 -4.18 -10.46
N LEU A 203 -1.36 -3.90 -9.20
CA LEU A 203 -0.79 -4.59 -8.04
C LEU A 203 -1.14 -6.08 -8.02
N PHE A 204 -2.41 -6.41 -8.28
CA PHE A 204 -2.87 -7.79 -8.27
C PHE A 204 -2.30 -8.60 -9.43
N GLU A 205 -2.31 -8.04 -10.64
CA GLU A 205 -1.69 -8.65 -11.82
C GLU A 205 -0.22 -8.95 -11.57
N THR A 206 0.53 -7.97 -11.05
CA THR A 206 1.94 -8.15 -10.71
C THR A 206 2.13 -9.24 -9.66
N PHE A 207 1.26 -9.29 -8.64
CA PHE A 207 1.29 -10.37 -7.66
C PHE A 207 1.07 -11.74 -8.33
N LEU A 208 0.02 -11.89 -9.16
CA LEU A 208 -0.32 -13.15 -9.82
C LEU A 208 0.80 -13.65 -10.75
N MET A 209 1.37 -12.75 -11.55
CA MET A 209 2.43 -13.08 -12.51
C MET A 209 3.75 -13.52 -11.85
N HIS A 210 3.95 -13.16 -10.58
CA HIS A 210 5.23 -13.35 -9.90
C HIS A 210 5.15 -14.24 -8.66
N CYS A 211 3.96 -14.54 -8.14
CA CYS A 211 3.82 -15.48 -7.04
C CYS A 211 4.07 -16.92 -7.50
N LYS A 212 4.76 -17.71 -6.67
CA LYS A 212 5.17 -19.09 -6.97
C LYS A 212 4.03 -20.11 -6.79
N LEU A 213 2.81 -19.73 -7.16
CA LEU A 213 1.62 -20.58 -7.05
C LEU A 213 1.71 -21.87 -7.85
N PHE A 214 2.54 -21.86 -8.89
CA PHE A 214 2.69 -22.95 -9.86
C PHE A 214 4.06 -23.62 -9.82
N ASP A 215 4.94 -23.18 -8.92
CA ASP A 215 6.18 -23.93 -8.70
C ASP A 215 5.81 -25.30 -8.12
N PHE A 216 6.39 -26.37 -8.70
CA PHE A 216 6.08 -27.80 -8.52
C PHE A 216 6.09 -28.36 -7.09
N THR A 217 6.13 -27.53 -6.05
CA THR A 217 6.17 -27.87 -4.63
C THR A 217 4.85 -27.67 -3.89
N VAL A 218 3.76 -27.29 -4.58
CA VAL A 218 2.44 -27.15 -3.94
C VAL A 218 1.87 -28.53 -3.57
N PRO A 219 1.64 -28.83 -2.28
CA PRO A 219 1.05 -30.11 -1.86
C PRO A 219 -0.36 -30.33 -2.46
N PRO A 220 -0.75 -31.57 -2.79
CA PRO A 220 -2.07 -31.86 -3.37
C PRO A 220 -3.27 -31.33 -2.54
N ALA A 221 -3.18 -31.39 -1.20
CA ALA A 221 -4.21 -30.88 -0.29
C ALA A 221 -4.41 -29.35 -0.34
N ILE A 222 -3.43 -28.65 -0.91
CA ILE A 222 -3.45 -27.21 -1.10
C ILE A 222 -4.01 -26.87 -2.49
N PHE A 223 -3.81 -27.74 -3.47
CA PHE A 223 -4.32 -27.60 -4.83
C PHE A 223 -5.85 -27.54 -4.89
N GLU A 224 -6.56 -28.32 -4.07
CA GLU A 224 -8.04 -28.22 -3.95
C GLU A 224 -8.50 -26.85 -3.44
N LYS A 225 -7.92 -26.37 -2.33
CA LYS A 225 -8.25 -25.04 -1.77
C LYS A 225 -7.96 -23.91 -2.75
N PHE A 226 -6.92 -24.09 -3.55
CA PHE A 226 -6.55 -23.18 -4.61
C PHE A 226 -7.57 -23.20 -5.76
N GLY A 227 -7.98 -24.37 -6.23
CA GLY A 227 -9.05 -24.53 -7.23
C GLY A 227 -10.38 -23.91 -6.78
N ASP A 228 -10.75 -24.07 -5.51
CA ASP A 228 -11.94 -23.43 -4.95
C ASP A 228 -11.85 -21.90 -4.95
N LEU A 229 -10.69 -21.35 -4.56
CA LEU A 229 -10.46 -19.91 -4.54
C LEU A 229 -10.51 -19.31 -5.95
N ILE A 230 -9.95 -20.03 -6.93
CA ILE A 230 -10.03 -19.71 -8.36
C ILE A 230 -11.47 -19.65 -8.82
N LEU A 231 -12.24 -20.71 -8.57
CA LEU A 231 -13.63 -20.82 -9.00
C LEU A 231 -14.49 -19.73 -8.34
N HIS A 232 -14.23 -19.44 -7.07
CA HIS A 232 -14.90 -18.37 -6.34
C HIS A 232 -14.56 -17.00 -6.93
N THR A 233 -13.27 -16.69 -7.12
CA THR A 233 -12.80 -15.42 -7.70
C THR A 233 -13.37 -15.24 -9.11
N GLY A 234 -13.32 -16.27 -9.96
CA GLY A 234 -13.90 -16.24 -11.30
C GLY A 234 -15.41 -16.00 -11.31
N LYS A 235 -16.16 -16.59 -10.37
CA LYS A 235 -17.60 -16.34 -10.22
C LYS A 235 -17.89 -14.90 -9.79
N GLU A 236 -17.17 -14.38 -8.80
CA GLU A 236 -17.34 -13.00 -8.32
C GLU A 236 -16.93 -11.98 -9.40
N LEU A 237 -15.82 -12.20 -10.09
CA LEU A 237 -15.38 -11.36 -11.21
C LEU A 237 -16.40 -11.38 -12.36
N LYS A 238 -16.94 -12.55 -12.74
CA LYS A 238 -17.97 -12.68 -13.77
C LYS A 238 -19.27 -11.97 -13.40
N LYS A 239 -19.70 -12.08 -12.14
CA LYS A 239 -20.85 -11.35 -11.59
C LYS A 239 -20.62 -9.84 -11.69
N ASN A 240 -19.45 -9.35 -11.31
CA ASN A 240 -19.11 -7.93 -11.38
C ASN A 240 -18.96 -7.43 -12.83
N ILE A 241 -18.43 -8.24 -13.76
CA ILE A 241 -18.40 -7.95 -15.21
C ILE A 241 -19.82 -7.76 -15.75
N SER A 242 -20.76 -8.64 -15.41
CA SER A 242 -22.14 -8.56 -15.91
C SER A 242 -22.87 -7.28 -15.48
N ILE A 243 -22.39 -6.64 -14.40
CA ILE A 243 -22.92 -5.36 -13.92
C ILE A 243 -22.21 -4.16 -14.59
N LEU A 244 -20.97 -4.34 -15.04
CA LEU A 244 -20.15 -3.32 -15.71
C LEU A 244 -20.28 -3.36 -17.26
N SER A 245 -20.98 -4.34 -17.83
CA SER A 245 -21.02 -4.64 -19.27
C SER A 245 -21.89 -3.74 -20.13
N ASP A 246 -22.43 -2.64 -19.62
CA ASP A 246 -22.89 -1.55 -20.47
C ASP A 246 -21.68 -0.74 -20.98
N GLY A 247 -21.00 -1.32 -21.98
CA GLY A 247 -20.09 -0.63 -22.91
C GLY A 247 -18.77 -0.07 -22.34
N ASN A 248 -18.36 -0.44 -21.12
CA ASN A 248 -17.19 0.16 -20.47
C ASN A 248 -15.89 -0.63 -20.65
N LYS A 249 -14.78 0.10 -20.91
CA LYS A 249 -13.40 -0.43 -20.98
C LYS A 249 -12.94 -1.19 -19.72
N GLU A 250 -13.67 -1.10 -18.62
CA GLU A 250 -13.40 -1.79 -17.35
C GLU A 250 -13.66 -3.30 -17.42
N VAL A 251 -14.58 -3.74 -18.29
CA VAL A 251 -14.82 -5.17 -18.55
C VAL A 251 -13.59 -5.84 -19.15
N LEU A 252 -12.80 -5.11 -19.95
CA LEU A 252 -11.57 -5.63 -20.56
C LEU A 252 -10.49 -5.96 -19.54
N ILE A 253 -10.44 -5.30 -18.38
CA ILE A 253 -9.41 -5.57 -17.35
C ILE A 253 -9.76 -6.79 -16.53
N ILE A 254 -11.05 -6.96 -16.20
CA ILE A 254 -11.48 -8.16 -15.48
C ILE A 254 -11.38 -9.37 -16.41
N LEU A 255 -11.73 -9.23 -17.69
CA LEU A 255 -11.48 -10.24 -18.71
C LEU A 255 -9.99 -10.48 -18.93
N PHE A 256 -9.14 -9.44 -18.88
CA PHE A 256 -7.69 -9.58 -18.99
C PHE A 256 -7.07 -10.24 -17.77
N LEU A 257 -7.52 -9.93 -16.55
CA LEU A 257 -7.10 -10.63 -15.33
C LEU A 257 -7.56 -12.08 -15.37
N TYR A 258 -8.75 -12.35 -15.90
CA TYR A 258 -9.25 -13.70 -16.15
C TYR A 258 -8.42 -14.43 -17.22
N ASP A 259 -8.07 -13.78 -18.33
CA ASP A 259 -7.25 -14.37 -19.40
C ASP A 259 -5.80 -14.58 -18.95
N THR A 260 -5.19 -13.61 -18.27
CA THR A 260 -3.87 -13.74 -17.63
C THR A 260 -3.89 -14.88 -16.61
N PHE A 261 -4.95 -14.96 -15.81
CA PHE A 261 -5.17 -16.05 -14.87
C PHE A 261 -5.28 -17.42 -15.58
N MET A 262 -6.08 -17.53 -16.65
CA MET A 262 -6.21 -18.76 -17.43
C MET A 262 -4.89 -19.13 -18.12
N ASN A 263 -4.17 -18.16 -18.67
CA ASN A 263 -2.88 -18.40 -19.31
C ASN A 263 -1.85 -18.91 -18.30
N CYS A 264 -1.77 -18.34 -17.09
CA CYS A 264 -0.89 -18.84 -16.03
C CYS A 264 -1.24 -20.25 -15.53
N MET A 265 -2.53 -20.64 -15.56
CA MET A 265 -2.99 -21.97 -15.14
C MET A 265 -2.70 -23.08 -16.16
N PHE A 266 -2.62 -22.74 -17.44
CA PHE A 266 -2.57 -23.70 -18.57
C PHE A 266 -1.28 -23.61 -19.40
N SER A 267 -0.31 -22.78 -19.02
CA SER A 267 1.06 -22.71 -19.57
C SER A 267 2.04 -23.53 -18.75
#